data_AF-A0A523Z328-F1
#
_entry.id   AF-A0A523Z328-F1
#
_cell.length_a   1.000
_cell.length_b   1.000
_cell.length_c   1.000
_cell.angle_alpha   90.00
_cell.angle_beta   90.00
_cell.angle_gamma   90.00
#
_symmetry.space_group_name_H-M   'P 1'
#
loop_
_entity.id
_entity.type
_entity.pdbx_description
1 polymer ?
#
loop_
_entity_poly.entity_id
_entity_poly.type
_entity_poly.pdbx_seq_one_letter_code
_entity_poly.pdbx_strand_id
1 'polypeptide(L)'
;MVATALLDLGILRNHEVTRDGKVAITLVLPFLDIPDNIRYHFVNSLVAAAQTAGGELTEVNLAIMNEEERQNLLIKEQQNWRG
;
A
#
# COMPACT_ATOMS: atom_id res chain seq x y z
N MET A 1 -4.43 19.44 -1.60
CA MET A 1 -3.58 18.24 -1.53
C MET A 1 -4.22 17.22 -2.44
N VAL A 2 -3.62 16.89 -3.58
CA VAL A 2 -4.10 15.74 -4.37
C VAL A 2 -3.45 14.54 -3.72
N ALA A 3 -4.20 13.83 -2.87
CA ALA A 3 -3.73 12.58 -2.29
C ALA A 3 -3.80 11.52 -3.39
N THR A 4 -2.65 11.04 -3.85
CA THR A 4 -2.58 9.94 -4.83
C THR A 4 -2.80 8.62 -4.09
N ALA A 5 -3.69 7.76 -4.59
CA ALA A 5 -4.00 6.52 -3.90
C ALA A 5 -2.78 5.58 -3.88
N LEU A 6 -2.64 4.78 -2.82
CA LEU A 6 -1.55 3.80 -2.70
C LEU A 6 -1.52 2.79 -3.88
N LEU A 7 -2.69 2.51 -4.45
CA LEU A 7 -2.82 1.70 -5.66
C LEU A 7 -2.16 2.39 -6.86
N ASP A 8 -2.42 3.68 -7.04
CA ASP A 8 -1.86 4.46 -8.15
C ASP A 8 -0.35 4.66 -8.00
N LEU A 9 0.15 4.76 -6.78
CA LEU A 9 1.59 4.82 -6.49
C LEU A 9 2.30 3.48 -6.70
N GLY A 10 1.57 2.39 -6.95
CA GLY A 10 2.14 1.05 -7.08
C GLY A 10 2.60 0.43 -5.76
N ILE A 11 2.15 1.01 -4.63
CA ILE A 11 2.45 0.56 -3.27
C ILE A 11 1.59 -0.65 -2.89
N LEU A 12 0.40 -0.81 -3.48
CA LEU A 12 -0.45 -1.99 -3.28
C LEU A 12 -0.41 -2.91 -4.49
N ARG A 13 -0.19 -4.21 -4.27
CA ARG A 13 -0.26 -5.28 -5.27
C ARG A 13 -1.03 -6.48 -4.77
N ASN A 14 -1.42 -7.34 -5.73
CA ASN A 14 -2.00 -8.66 -5.50
C ASN A 14 -3.08 -8.62 -4.42
N HIS A 15 -4.08 -7.74 -4.61
CA HIS A 15 -5.21 -7.68 -3.72
C HIS A 15 -6.15 -8.84 -4.09
N GLU A 16 -6.10 -9.91 -3.31
CA GLU A 16 -7.01 -11.03 -3.48
C GLU A 16 -8.17 -10.86 -2.51
N VAL A 17 -9.39 -10.93 -3.05
CA VAL A 17 -10.61 -10.92 -2.25
C VAL A 17 -11.28 -12.27 -2.44
N THR A 18 -11.36 -13.04 -1.37
CA THR A 18 -12.04 -14.33 -1.38
C THR A 18 -13.56 -14.15 -1.35
N ARG A 19 -14.31 -15.21 -1.68
CA ARG A 19 -15.79 -15.16 -1.68
C ARG A 19 -16.40 -14.94 -0.29
N ASP A 20 -15.68 -15.27 0.77
CA ASP A 20 -16.05 -15.00 2.16
C ASP A 20 -15.62 -13.60 2.64
N GLY A 21 -15.15 -12.73 1.74
CA GLY A 21 -14.82 -11.34 2.04
C GLY A 21 -13.46 -11.15 2.72
N LYS A 22 -12.61 -12.18 2.74
CA LYS A 22 -11.24 -12.05 3.23
C LYS A 22 -10.39 -11.37 2.18
N VAL A 23 -9.59 -10.43 2.66
CA VAL A 23 -8.71 -9.62 1.83
C VAL A 23 -7.27 -9.97 2.20
N ALA A 24 -6.48 -10.31 1.20
CA ALA A 24 -5.03 -10.41 1.30
C ALA A 24 -4.43 -9.31 0.42
N ILE A 25 -3.45 -8.57 0.95
CA ILE A 25 -2.76 -7.51 0.20
C ILE A 25 -1.25 -7.66 0.32
N THR A 26 -0.55 -7.25 -0.73
CA THR A 26 0.90 -7.07 -0.70
C THR A 26 1.23 -5.59 -0.74
N LEU A 27 1.88 -5.10 0.32
CA LEU A 27 2.51 -3.78 0.33
C LEU A 27 3.90 -3.88 -0.27
N VAL A 28 4.13 -3.09 -1.32
CA VAL A 28 5.42 -2.97 -1.97
C VAL A 28 6.00 -1.61 -1.64
N LEU A 29 7.15 -1.60 -0.97
CA LEU A 29 7.75 -0.40 -0.41
C LEU A 29 9.12 -0.13 -1.06
N PRO A 30 9.51 1.15 -1.23
CA PRO A 30 10.82 1.49 -1.80
C PRO A 30 12.00 1.08 -0.90
N PHE A 31 11.74 0.84 0.39
CA PHE A 31 12.68 0.32 1.39
C PHE A 31 11.91 -0.34 2.54
N LEU A 32 12.51 -1.33 3.21
CA LEU A 32 11.89 -2.01 4.38
C LEU A 32 12.34 -1.46 5.73
N ASP A 33 13.33 -0.57 5.75
CA ASP A 33 13.89 -0.01 6.99
C ASP A 33 12.98 1.10 7.54
N ILE A 34 11.74 0.73 7.79
CA ILE A 34 10.69 1.60 8.29
C ILE A 34 10.49 1.27 9.77
N PRO A 35 10.48 2.26 10.68
CA PRO A 35 10.21 2.03 12.08
C PRO A 35 8.92 1.22 12.32
N ASP A 36 8.96 0.29 13.26
CA ASP A 36 7.85 -0.64 13.52
C ASP A 36 6.53 0.07 13.84
N ASN A 37 6.59 1.21 14.54
CA ASN A 37 5.41 2.01 14.85
C ASN A 37 4.76 2.59 13.59
N ILE A 38 5.55 3.01 12.59
CA ILE A 38 5.06 3.50 11.31
C ILE A 38 4.46 2.35 10.50
N ARG A 39 5.16 1.21 10.45
CA ARG A 39 4.66 -0.02 9.81
C ARG A 39 3.32 -0.46 10.39
N TYR A 40 3.21 -0.49 11.71
CA TYR A 40 1.96 -0.83 12.41
C TYR A 40 0.84 0.15 12.07
N HIS A 41 1.14 1.45 12.03
CA HIS A 41 0.16 2.46 11.61
C HIS A 41 -0.36 2.22 10.19
N PHE A 42 0.53 1.94 9.25
CA PHE A 42 0.18 1.63 7.86
C PHE A 42 -0.74 0.42 7.76
N VAL A 43 -0.40 -0.68 8.44
CA VAL A 43 -1.20 -1.90 8.46
C VAL A 43 -2.59 -1.61 9.04
N ASN A 44 -2.69 -0.90 10.16
CA ASN A 44 -3.98 -0.58 10.77
C ASN A 44 -4.86 0.30 9.89
N SER A 45 -4.28 1.26 9.17
CA SER A 45 -5.03 2.06 8.20
C SER A 45 -5.62 1.20 7.08
N LEU A 46 -4.91 0.18 6.63
CA LEU A 46 -5.40 -0.77 5.61
C LEU A 46 -6.47 -1.70 6.18
N VAL A 47 -6.30 -2.17 7.42
CA VAL A 47 -7.34 -2.95 8.12
C VAL A 47 -8.64 -2.14 8.20
N ALA A 48 -8.55 -0.88 8.64
CA ALA A 48 -9.72 0.00 8.75
C ALA A 48 -10.38 0.26 7.38
N ALA A 49 -9.59 0.43 6.32
CA ALA A 49 -10.09 0.60 4.96
C ALA A 49 -10.83 -0.66 4.46
N ALA A 50 -10.26 -1.86 4.68
CA ALA A 50 -10.90 -3.13 4.33
C ALA A 50 -12.23 -3.33 5.07
N GLN A 51 -12.24 -3.07 6.39
CA GLN A 51 -13.44 -3.16 7.22
C GLN A 51 -14.53 -2.19 6.76
N THR A 52 -14.16 -0.96 6.40
CA THR A 52 -15.10 0.05 5.87
C THR A 52 -15.73 -0.42 4.54
N ALA A 53 -14.97 -1.15 3.73
CA ALA A 53 -15.44 -1.76 2.49
C ALA A 53 -16.23 -3.07 2.69
N GLY A 54 -16.40 -3.54 3.93
CA GLY A 54 -17.11 -4.78 4.26
C GLY A 54 -16.28 -6.06 4.14
N GLY A 55 -14.96 -5.93 3.99
CA GLY A 55 -14.01 -7.05 3.95
C GLY A 55 -13.21 -7.20 5.25
N GLU A 56 -12.62 -8.38 5.43
CA GLU A 56 -11.73 -8.69 6.55
C GLU A 56 -10.29 -8.82 6.05
N LEU A 57 -9.41 -7.89 6.43
CA LEU A 57 -7.99 -7.99 6.09
C LEU A 57 -7.35 -9.11 6.92
N THR A 58 -6.97 -10.19 6.27
CA THR A 58 -6.47 -11.41 6.94
C THR A 58 -4.97 -11.60 6.76
N GLU A 59 -4.40 -11.01 5.72
CA GLU A 59 -2.97 -11.12 5.41
C GLU A 59 -2.42 -9.83 4.82
N VAL A 60 -1.27 -9.40 5.34
CA VAL A 60 -0.50 -8.28 4.79
C VAL A 60 0.92 -8.74 4.56
N ASN A 61 1.27 -8.89 3.29
CA ASN A 61 2.61 -9.23 2.85
C ASN A 61 3.43 -7.96 2.58
N LEU A 62 4.74 -8.03 2.81
CA LEU A 62 5.67 -6.94 2.52
C LEU A 62 6.64 -7.38 1.42
N ALA A 63 6.85 -6.49 0.45
CA ALA A 63 7.81 -6.66 -0.63
C ALA A 63 8.62 -5.37 -0.84
N ILE A 64 9.83 -5.51 -1.38
CA ILE A 64 10.65 -4.38 -1.80
C ILE A 64 10.37 -4.09 -3.27
N MET A 65 10.21 -2.80 -3.60
CA MET A 65 10.12 -2.35 -4.99
C MET A 65 11.44 -2.62 -5.71
N ASN A 66 11.35 -3.10 -6.94
CA ASN A 66 12.51 -3.12 -7.83
C ASN A 66 12.85 -1.71 -8.33
N GLU A 67 13.93 -1.59 -9.11
CA GLU A 67 14.40 -0.29 -9.62
C GLU A 67 13.33 0.45 -10.44
N GLU A 68 12.70 -0.25 -11.39
CA GLU A 68 11.68 0.33 -12.28
C GLU A 68 10.49 0.88 -11.49
N GLU A 69 10.02 0.11 -10.52
CA GLU A 69 8.90 0.46 -9.65
C GLU A 69 9.23 1.69 -8.80
N ARG A 70 10.45 1.76 -8.29
CA ARG A 70 10.93 2.93 -7.54
C ARG A 70 11.01 4.17 -8.43
N GLN A 71 11.50 4.05 -9.67
CA GLN A 71 11.52 5.18 -10.61
C GLN A 71 10.10 5.64 -10.94
N ASN A 72 9.17 4.71 -11.18
CA ASN A 72 7.77 5.02 -11.44
C ASN A 72 7.10 5.73 -10.26
N LEU A 73 7.39 5.31 -9.03
CA LEU A 73 6.94 5.99 -7.82
C LEU A 73 7.44 7.44 -7.78
N LEU A 74 8.75 7.66 -7.96
CA LEU A 74 9.36 8.99 -7.91
C LEU A 74 8.78 9.94 -8.97
N ILE A 75 8.54 9.46 -10.19
CA ILE A 75 7.91 10.24 -11.26
C ILE A 75 6.50 10.69 -10.85
N LYS A 76 5.70 9.77 -10.30
CA LYS A 76 4.32 10.06 -9.87
C LYS A 76 4.27 11.02 -8.68
N GLU A 77 5.18 10.86 -7.74
CA GLU A 77 5.33 11.79 -6.60
C GLU A 77 5.73 13.18 -7.11
N GLN A 78 6.74 13.27 -8.00
CA GLN A 78 7.20 14.55 -8.55
C GLN A 78 6.12 15.30 -9.34
N GLN A 79 5.29 14.58 -10.10
CA GLN A 79 4.15 15.17 -10.81
C GLN A 79 3.10 15.79 -9.88
N ASN A 80 2.92 15.20 -8.70
CA ASN A 80 1.95 15.66 -7.71
C ASN A 80 2.57 16.59 -6.64
N TRP A 81 3.90 16.74 -6.66
CA TRP A 81 4.64 17.64 -5.78
C TRP A 81 4.36 19.10 -6.15
N ARG A 82 3.55 19.75 -5.31
CA ARG A 82 3.40 21.21 -5.31
C ARG A 82 4.38 21.74 -4.28
N GLY A 83 5.46 22.35 -4.76
CA GLY A 83 6.60 22.87 -3.99
C GLY A 83 6.27 23.45 -2.62
#